data_AF-A0A1M3HFU3-F1
#
_entry.id   AF-A0A1M3HFU3-F1
#
_cell.length_a   1.000
_cell.length_b   1.000
_cell.length_c   1.000
_cell.angle_alpha   90.00
_cell.angle_beta   90.00
_cell.angle_gamma   90.00
#
_symmetry.space_group_name_H-M   'P 1'
#
loop_
_entity.id
_entity.type
_entity.pdbx_description
1 polymer ?
#
loop_
_entity_poly.entity_id
_entity_poly.type
_entity_poly.pdbx_seq_one_letter_code
_entity_poly.pdbx_strand_id
1 'polypeptide(L)'
;MNQQNFHCSIVVPATAREAFEKISRVWDWWAVNFKGDGKGHWADLTGMPNYRSFTVHFARTTWSRMEIVEIVPDQFVLWKVVDCHLPIFKDPYLWKNHFIAWDISAEGAATRITMTHIGLIPGIECYGDCSKGWSFYVEESLYKLLTVNRGLPGSGIFAEVAVGDRKYEGLLFSRAEAFSASAQGSIIIDVRKNRGEKVLSAWSVNILNSIEPMQLKGDYYMILENQPVSGDIPPVEDLEKIIE
;
A
#
# COMPACT_ATOMS: atom_id res chain seq x y z
N MET A 1 -7.03 16.35 24.62
CA MET A 1 -6.84 15.30 23.59
C MET A 1 -5.94 15.89 22.52
N ASN A 2 -4.88 15.20 22.14
CA ASN A 2 -3.89 15.73 21.20
C ASN A 2 -4.47 15.67 19.77
N GLN A 3 -4.88 16.81 19.21
CA GLN A 3 -5.43 16.94 17.85
C GLN A 3 -4.32 17.14 16.80
N GLN A 4 -3.12 16.64 17.08
CA GLN A 4 -1.98 16.82 16.19
C GLN A 4 -2.13 15.90 14.98
N ASN A 5 -1.87 16.48 13.80
CA ASN A 5 -1.77 15.73 12.56
C ASN A 5 -0.61 14.73 12.64
N PHE A 6 -0.83 13.55 12.08
CA PHE A 6 0.23 12.58 11.90
C PHE A 6 1.33 13.15 10.99
N HIS A 7 2.58 12.95 11.38
CA HIS A 7 3.74 13.26 10.57
C HIS A 7 4.83 12.20 10.79
N CYS A 8 5.62 11.96 9.75
CA CYS A 8 6.83 11.15 9.82
C CYS A 8 7.94 11.82 9.01
N SER A 9 9.20 11.43 9.24
CA SER A 9 10.33 12.06 8.57
C SER A 9 11.47 11.08 8.32
N ILE A 10 12.18 11.31 7.21
CA ILE A 10 13.41 10.61 6.86
C ILE A 10 14.51 11.61 6.51
N VAL A 11 15.76 11.20 6.66
CA VAL A 11 16.92 11.92 6.16
C VAL A 11 17.66 11.01 5.19
N VAL A 12 17.90 11.47 3.97
CA VAL A 12 18.49 10.66 2.89
C VAL A 12 19.72 11.34 2.29
N PRO A 13 20.72 10.58 1.82
CA PRO A 13 21.88 11.10 1.09
C PRO A 13 21.53 11.38 -0.38
N ALA A 14 20.52 12.23 -0.61
CA ALA A 14 20.06 12.65 -1.91
C ALA A 14 19.90 14.17 -1.95
N THR A 15 19.97 14.76 -3.13
CA THR A 15 19.67 16.20 -3.33
C THR A 15 18.18 16.48 -3.13
N ALA A 16 17.83 17.72 -2.79
CA ALA A 16 16.43 18.13 -2.66
C ALA A 16 15.64 17.93 -3.97
N ARG A 17 16.33 18.06 -5.12
CA ARG A 17 15.79 17.77 -6.44
C ARG A 17 15.44 16.29 -6.62
N GLU A 18 16.36 15.39 -6.29
CA GLU A 18 16.12 13.94 -6.34
C GLU A 18 15.01 13.52 -5.37
N ALA A 19 14.99 14.09 -4.16
CA ALA A 19 13.92 13.88 -3.18
C ALA A 19 12.55 14.24 -3.77
N PHE A 20 12.42 15.45 -4.32
CA PHE A 20 11.21 15.93 -4.97
C PHE A 20 10.78 15.02 -6.14
N GLU A 21 11.73 14.61 -6.98
CA GLU A 21 11.45 13.71 -8.10
C GLU A 21 11.07 12.28 -7.69
N LYS A 22 11.56 11.77 -6.56
CA LYS A 22 11.16 10.43 -6.07
C LYS A 22 9.83 10.43 -5.33
N ILE A 23 9.52 11.50 -4.59
CA ILE A 23 8.19 11.69 -3.97
C ILE A 23 7.10 11.64 -5.03
N SER A 24 7.32 12.26 -6.20
CA SER A 24 6.35 12.28 -7.30
C SER A 24 6.17 10.93 -8.01
N ARG A 25 7.11 10.00 -7.85
CA ARG A 25 7.00 8.62 -8.37
C ARG A 25 6.21 7.74 -7.40
N VAL A 26 4.97 8.13 -7.11
CA VAL A 26 4.07 7.47 -6.15
C VAL A 26 3.93 5.95 -6.39
N TRP A 27 4.11 5.51 -7.63
CA TRP A 27 4.02 4.10 -8.01
C TRP A 27 5.27 3.27 -7.74
N ASP A 28 6.40 3.93 -7.52
CA ASP A 28 7.67 3.28 -7.23
C ASP A 28 7.84 3.00 -5.72
N TRP A 29 7.01 3.61 -4.85
CA TRP A 29 7.15 3.48 -3.40
C TRP A 29 5.83 3.38 -2.60
N TRP A 30 4.69 3.89 -3.08
CA TRP A 30 3.48 3.91 -2.26
C TRP A 30 2.49 2.80 -2.61
N ALA A 31 2.06 2.73 -3.87
CA ALA A 31 1.09 1.76 -4.36
C ALA A 31 1.54 1.24 -5.73
N VAL A 32 1.11 0.05 -6.16
CA VAL A 32 1.39 -0.40 -7.54
C VAL A 32 0.30 0.12 -8.49
N ASN A 33 0.70 0.61 -9.67
CA ASN A 33 -0.24 1.05 -10.69
C ASN A 33 -1.07 -0.15 -11.21
N PHE A 34 -2.36 -0.17 -10.91
CA PHE A 34 -3.27 -1.20 -11.40
C PHE A 34 -3.53 -0.98 -12.90
N LYS A 35 -3.02 -1.86 -13.77
CA LYS A 35 -3.36 -1.84 -15.20
C LYS A 35 -4.85 -2.15 -15.37
N GLY A 36 -5.69 -1.12 -15.39
CA GLY A 36 -7.12 -1.29 -15.61
C GLY A 36 -7.92 0.00 -15.78
N ASP A 37 -7.42 1.14 -15.31
CA ASP A 37 -8.18 2.40 -15.38
C ASP A 37 -7.81 3.29 -16.57
N GLY A 38 -6.71 3.01 -17.29
CA GLY A 38 -6.21 3.89 -18.35
C GLY A 38 -5.96 5.33 -17.88
N LYS A 39 -5.92 5.55 -16.56
CA LYS A 39 -5.92 6.84 -15.85
C LYS A 39 -4.87 6.88 -14.75
N GLY A 40 -3.89 5.97 -14.77
CA GLY A 40 -2.58 6.19 -14.16
C GLY A 40 -1.89 7.39 -14.83
N HIS A 41 -2.45 8.59 -14.63
CA HIS A 41 -1.79 9.83 -14.90
C HIS A 41 -0.62 9.90 -13.93
N TRP A 42 0.56 10.02 -14.50
CA TRP A 42 1.72 10.47 -13.76
C TRP A 42 1.38 11.74 -13.00
N ALA A 43 2.08 11.99 -11.91
CA ALA A 43 2.40 13.35 -11.51
C ALA A 43 3.75 13.69 -12.15
N ASP A 44 3.81 13.90 -13.48
CA ASP A 44 4.84 14.76 -14.07
C ASP A 44 4.55 16.20 -13.59
N LEU A 45 5.07 16.41 -12.39
CA LEU A 45 5.23 17.69 -11.71
C LEU A 45 6.18 18.63 -12.46
N THR A 46 6.79 18.17 -13.56
CA THR A 46 7.90 18.82 -14.25
C THR A 46 7.52 19.39 -15.62
N GLY A 47 6.30 19.17 -16.16
CA GLY A 47 6.07 19.45 -17.59
C GLY A 47 4.67 19.73 -18.13
N MET A 48 3.54 19.46 -17.46
CA MET A 48 2.21 19.78 -18.05
C MET A 48 1.20 20.46 -17.10
N PRO A 49 0.53 21.56 -17.51
CA PRO A 49 -0.35 22.35 -16.65
C PRO A 49 -1.71 21.71 -16.32
N ASN A 50 -2.15 20.66 -17.03
CA ASN A 50 -3.53 20.13 -16.92
C ASN A 50 -3.64 18.76 -16.21
N TYR A 51 -2.49 18.10 -16.04
CA TYR A 51 -2.17 16.80 -15.39
C TYR A 51 -1.96 16.73 -13.88
N ARG A 52 -2.66 17.45 -12.99
CA ARG A 52 -2.31 17.49 -11.55
C ARG A 52 -3.07 16.50 -10.65
N SER A 53 -3.57 15.40 -11.17
CA SER A 53 -4.29 14.41 -10.35
C SER A 53 -3.80 13.00 -10.59
N PHE A 54 -3.73 12.20 -9.53
CA PHE A 54 -3.45 10.78 -9.60
C PHE A 54 -4.40 10.03 -8.66
N THR A 55 -4.63 8.75 -8.91
CA THR A 55 -5.42 7.89 -8.03
C THR A 55 -4.55 6.73 -7.63
N VAL A 56 -4.39 6.47 -6.33
CA VAL A 56 -3.73 5.26 -5.82
C VAL A 56 -4.75 4.17 -5.52
N HIS A 57 -4.39 2.93 -5.84
CA HIS A 57 -5.19 1.74 -5.58
C HIS A 57 -4.39 0.76 -4.74
N PHE A 58 -4.97 0.33 -3.62
CA PHE A 58 -4.51 -0.82 -2.84
C PHE A 58 -5.41 -2.04 -3.09
N ALA A 59 -6.61 -1.84 -3.63
CA ALA A 59 -7.47 -2.88 -4.18
C ALA A 59 -8.41 -2.25 -5.22
N ARG A 60 -9.23 -3.06 -5.90
CA ARG A 60 -10.26 -2.53 -6.82
C ARG A 60 -11.22 -1.58 -6.09
N THR A 61 -11.57 -1.90 -4.86
CA THR A 61 -12.45 -1.06 -4.02
C THR A 61 -11.69 -0.15 -3.08
N THR A 62 -10.39 -0.35 -2.83
CA THR A 62 -9.62 0.50 -1.91
C THR A 62 -8.76 1.48 -2.70
N TRP A 63 -9.18 2.74 -2.74
CA TRP A 63 -8.52 3.76 -3.55
C TRP A 63 -8.58 5.14 -2.92
N SER A 64 -7.69 6.02 -3.36
CA SER A 64 -7.71 7.43 -2.99
C SER A 64 -7.28 8.26 -4.19
N ARG A 65 -8.05 9.31 -4.51
CA ARG A 65 -7.78 10.24 -5.59
C ARG A 65 -7.23 11.54 -5.03
N MET A 66 -6.08 11.93 -5.56
CA MET A 66 -5.34 13.12 -5.15
C MET A 66 -5.35 14.17 -6.25
N GLU A 67 -5.36 15.43 -5.84
CA GLU A 67 -5.02 16.58 -6.66
C GLU A 67 -3.84 17.32 -6.05
N ILE A 68 -2.91 17.77 -6.88
CA ILE A 68 -1.71 18.50 -6.47
C ILE A 68 -2.07 19.98 -6.52
N VAL A 69 -2.30 20.54 -5.34
CA VAL A 69 -2.88 21.89 -5.20
C VAL A 69 -1.80 22.96 -4.98
N GLU A 70 -0.60 22.57 -4.53
CA GLU A 70 0.54 23.48 -4.39
C GLU A 70 1.86 22.76 -4.67
N ILE A 71 2.78 23.47 -5.32
CA ILE A 71 4.12 22.98 -5.66
C ILE A 71 5.10 24.15 -5.53
N VAL A 72 6.12 23.96 -4.70
CA VAL A 72 7.36 24.75 -4.72
C VAL A 72 8.49 23.76 -5.02
N PRO A 73 9.07 23.79 -6.24
CA PRO A 73 10.08 22.83 -6.64
C PRO A 73 11.19 22.66 -5.60
N ASP A 74 11.54 21.40 -5.34
CA ASP A 74 12.63 20.99 -4.45
C ASP A 74 12.45 21.41 -2.98
N GLN A 75 11.27 21.92 -2.60
CA GLN A 75 10.99 22.44 -1.25
C GLN A 75 9.67 21.96 -0.68
N PHE A 76 8.59 21.98 -1.48
CA PHE A 76 7.26 21.72 -0.96
C PHE A 76 6.30 21.14 -2.01
N VAL A 77 5.46 20.20 -1.60
CA VAL A 77 4.32 19.73 -2.40
C VAL A 77 3.12 19.48 -1.50
N LEU A 78 1.94 19.94 -1.93
CA LEU A 78 0.67 19.69 -1.24
C LEU A 78 -0.29 18.88 -2.11
N TRP A 79 -0.70 17.72 -1.61
CA TRP A 79 -1.73 16.90 -2.21
C TRP A 79 -3.03 17.05 -1.43
N LYS A 80 -4.13 17.25 -2.12
CA LYS A 80 -5.49 17.20 -1.58
C LYS A 80 -6.11 15.86 -1.93
N VAL A 81 -6.65 15.15 -0.95
CA VAL A 81 -7.47 13.96 -1.20
C VAL A 81 -8.87 14.44 -1.60
N VAL A 82 -9.15 14.44 -2.90
CA VAL A 82 -10.43 14.93 -3.43
C VAL A 82 -11.55 13.91 -3.33
N ASP A 83 -11.20 12.62 -3.33
CA ASP A 83 -12.13 11.53 -3.05
C ASP A 83 -11.35 10.29 -2.62
N CYS A 84 -12.00 9.37 -1.92
CA CYS A 84 -11.40 8.09 -1.52
C CYS A 84 -12.49 7.04 -1.29
N HIS A 85 -12.10 5.78 -1.21
CA HIS A 85 -12.94 4.71 -0.72
C HIS A 85 -12.05 3.72 0.04
N LEU A 86 -12.24 3.64 1.35
CA LEU A 86 -11.45 2.86 2.30
C LEU A 86 -12.38 1.88 3.04
N PRO A 87 -12.87 0.83 2.37
CA PRO A 87 -14.00 0.00 2.83
C PRO A 87 -13.70 -0.87 4.06
N ILE A 88 -12.45 -0.90 4.54
CA ILE A 88 -12.07 -1.57 5.78
C ILE A 88 -12.58 -0.82 7.03
N PHE A 89 -12.88 0.47 6.90
CA PHE A 89 -13.40 1.31 7.98
C PHE A 89 -14.91 1.52 7.86
N LYS A 90 -15.57 1.85 8.98
CA LYS A 90 -17.02 2.11 9.00
C LYS A 90 -17.40 3.31 8.12
N ASP A 91 -16.60 4.37 8.17
CA ASP A 91 -16.67 5.45 7.20
C ASP A 91 -15.62 5.23 6.10
N PRO A 92 -16.01 4.85 4.88
CA PRO A 92 -15.05 4.62 3.80
C PRO A 92 -14.47 5.92 3.21
N TYR A 93 -14.97 7.09 3.63
CA TYR A 93 -14.55 8.39 3.09
C TYR A 93 -13.67 9.20 4.08
N LEU A 94 -13.07 8.54 5.08
CA LEU A 94 -12.30 9.17 6.16
C LEU A 94 -11.16 10.08 5.72
N TRP A 95 -10.60 9.91 4.52
CA TRP A 95 -9.54 10.78 4.01
C TRP A 95 -10.06 11.93 3.13
N LYS A 96 -11.35 11.96 2.80
CA LYS A 96 -11.90 12.97 1.88
C LYS A 96 -11.74 14.37 2.47
N ASN A 97 -11.19 15.28 1.66
CA ASN A 97 -10.82 16.65 2.05
C ASN A 97 -9.61 16.77 3.00
N HIS A 98 -8.89 15.67 3.28
CA HIS A 98 -7.59 15.76 3.93
C HIS A 98 -6.50 16.26 2.97
N PHE A 99 -5.35 16.62 3.55
CA PHE A 99 -4.17 17.01 2.79
C PHE A 99 -2.95 16.19 3.20
N ILE A 100 -2.04 15.98 2.26
CA ILE A 100 -0.74 15.35 2.47
C ILE A 100 0.30 16.37 2.03
N ALA A 101 1.01 16.94 3.01
CA ALA A 101 2.05 17.92 2.81
C ALA A 101 3.42 17.24 2.85
N TRP A 102 4.28 17.64 1.92
CA TRP A 102 5.66 17.18 1.81
C TRP A 102 6.60 18.37 1.93
N ASP A 103 7.30 18.46 3.05
CA ASP A 103 8.38 19.43 3.25
C ASP A 103 9.72 18.77 2.90
N ILE A 104 10.53 19.47 2.11
CA ILE A 104 11.83 19.02 1.61
C ILE A 104 12.85 20.10 1.98
N SER A 105 13.80 19.77 2.84
CA SER A 105 14.83 20.72 3.28
C SER A 105 16.22 20.13 3.15
N ALA A 106 17.10 20.83 2.44
CA ALA A 106 18.51 20.46 2.36
C ALA A 106 19.19 20.61 3.74
N GLU A 107 19.90 19.57 4.16
CA GLU A 107 20.70 19.51 5.40
C GLU A 107 22.15 19.16 5.04
N GLY A 108 22.88 20.13 4.47
CA GLY A 108 24.24 19.93 3.99
C GLY A 108 24.27 19.00 2.76
N ALA A 109 24.87 17.82 2.91
CA ALA A 109 24.96 16.80 1.86
C ALA A 109 23.76 15.82 1.85
N ALA A 110 22.84 15.97 2.80
CA ALA A 110 21.63 15.17 2.90
C ALA A 110 20.38 16.04 2.68
N THR A 111 19.23 15.40 2.57
CA THR A 111 17.93 16.06 2.51
C THR A 111 17.01 15.44 3.55
N ARG A 112 16.36 16.28 4.36
CA ARG A 112 15.24 15.87 5.22
C ARG A 112 13.94 15.98 4.43
N ILE A 113 13.14 14.93 4.53
CA ILE A 113 11.78 14.87 3.99
C ILE A 113 10.84 14.66 5.17
N THR A 114 9.85 15.53 5.30
CA THR A 114 8.80 15.41 6.31
C THR A 114 7.45 15.31 5.60
N MET A 115 6.75 14.20 5.84
CA MET A 115 5.39 14.01 5.36
C MET A 115 4.42 14.30 6.51
N THR A 116 3.45 15.18 6.27
CA THR A 116 2.37 15.47 7.23
C THR A 116 1.02 15.16 6.60
N HIS A 117 0.24 14.28 7.23
CA HIS A 117 -1.14 14.01 6.84
C HIS A 117 -2.10 14.87 7.67
N ILE A 118 -2.50 16.00 7.10
CA ILE A 118 -3.40 16.97 7.70
C ILE A 118 -4.83 16.43 7.70
N GLY A 119 -5.39 16.22 8.88
CA GLY A 119 -6.69 15.56 9.12
C GLY A 119 -6.57 14.17 9.74
N LEU A 120 -5.39 13.52 9.64
CA LEU A 120 -5.11 12.26 10.31
C LEU A 120 -4.72 12.50 11.77
N ILE A 121 -5.71 12.50 12.67
CA ILE A 121 -5.52 12.76 14.11
C ILE A 121 -5.90 11.52 14.94
N PRO A 122 -5.39 11.35 16.18
CA PRO A 122 -5.68 10.18 17.02
C PRO A 122 -7.16 9.83 17.25
N GLY A 123 -8.05 10.80 17.08
CA GLY A 123 -9.49 10.63 17.26
C GLY A 123 -10.25 10.06 16.06
N ILE A 124 -9.62 9.89 14.89
CA ILE A 124 -10.28 9.29 13.72
C ILE A 124 -10.10 7.78 13.70
N GLU A 125 -11.11 7.05 13.22
CA GLU A 125 -11.16 5.58 13.22
C GLU A 125 -9.90 4.95 12.61
N CYS A 126 -9.45 5.48 11.47
CA CYS A 126 -8.33 4.91 10.73
C CYS A 126 -6.95 5.33 11.24
N TYR A 127 -6.86 6.11 12.34
CA TYR A 127 -5.56 6.65 12.80
C TYR A 127 -4.51 5.57 13.00
N GLY A 128 -4.85 4.49 13.70
CA GLY A 128 -3.92 3.42 14.02
C GLY A 128 -3.33 2.73 12.79
N ASP A 129 -4.15 2.44 11.78
CA ASP A 129 -3.71 1.72 10.58
C ASP A 129 -3.08 2.65 9.56
N CYS A 130 -3.65 3.84 9.36
CA CYS A 130 -3.11 4.83 8.44
C CYS A 130 -1.76 5.38 8.90
N SER A 131 -1.56 5.64 10.20
CA SER A 131 -0.26 6.08 10.73
C SER A 131 0.83 5.03 10.51
N LYS A 132 0.53 3.75 10.81
CA LYS A 132 1.46 2.64 10.54
C LYS A 132 1.78 2.51 9.06
N GLY A 133 0.76 2.58 8.19
CA GLY A 133 0.93 2.54 6.75
C GLY A 133 1.82 3.67 6.24
N TRP A 134 1.58 4.90 6.70
CA TRP A 134 2.40 6.05 6.34
C TRP A 134 3.84 5.94 6.85
N SER A 135 4.06 5.51 8.10
CA SER A 135 5.40 5.24 8.61
C SER A 135 6.11 4.21 7.75
N PHE A 136 5.48 3.09 7.38
CA PHE A 136 6.11 2.11 6.49
C PHE A 136 6.45 2.70 5.11
N TYR A 137 5.48 3.31 4.42
CA TYR A 137 5.72 3.76 3.04
C TYR A 137 6.73 4.92 2.97
N VAL A 138 6.76 5.80 3.96
CA VAL A 138 7.73 6.90 3.99
C VAL A 138 9.09 6.43 4.53
N GLU A 139 9.10 5.82 5.71
CA GLU A 139 10.33 5.51 6.44
C GLU A 139 11.09 4.32 5.86
N GLU A 140 10.40 3.39 5.18
CA GLU A 140 11.03 2.21 4.57
C GLU A 140 11.02 2.27 3.05
N SER A 141 9.83 2.39 2.44
CA SER A 141 9.69 2.24 0.99
C SER A 141 10.29 3.41 0.20
N LEU A 142 9.91 4.65 0.53
CA LEU A 142 10.46 5.86 -0.09
C LEU A 142 11.95 6.01 0.26
N TYR A 143 12.34 5.72 1.50
CA TYR A 143 13.75 5.70 1.89
C TYR A 143 14.59 4.76 1.00
N LYS A 144 14.13 3.54 0.74
CA LYS A 144 14.81 2.60 -0.17
C LYS A 144 14.80 3.08 -1.62
N LEU A 145 13.71 3.70 -2.08
CA LEU A 145 13.68 4.32 -3.41
C LEU A 145 14.73 5.43 -3.55
N LEU A 146 14.99 6.18 -2.48
CA LEU A 146 15.98 7.28 -2.46
C LEU A 146 17.42 6.81 -2.27
N THR A 147 17.65 5.72 -1.56
CA THR A 147 19.02 5.26 -1.22
C THR A 147 19.55 4.18 -2.15
N VAL A 148 18.69 3.28 -2.63
CA VAL A 148 19.08 2.13 -3.46
C VAL A 148 18.27 2.04 -4.75
N ASN A 149 17.52 3.09 -5.09
CA ASN A 149 16.74 3.21 -6.32
C ASN A 149 15.65 2.14 -6.51
N ARG A 150 15.16 1.55 -5.42
CA ARG A 150 14.08 0.54 -5.43
C ARG A 150 13.21 0.67 -4.19
N GLY A 151 11.95 1.09 -4.35
CA GLY A 151 10.97 1.12 -3.26
C GLY A 151 10.27 -0.23 -3.06
N LEU A 152 9.33 -0.22 -2.11
CA LEU A 152 8.44 -1.31 -1.72
C LEU A 152 6.97 -0.85 -1.78
N PRO A 153 6.45 -0.49 -2.97
CA PRO A 153 5.07 -0.04 -3.12
C PRO A 153 4.10 -1.13 -2.67
N GLY A 154 2.99 -0.73 -2.05
CA GLY A 154 1.93 -1.63 -1.66
C GLY A 154 1.32 -2.29 -2.88
N SER A 155 1.45 -3.61 -2.90
CA SER A 155 1.14 -4.46 -4.04
C SER A 155 0.11 -5.54 -3.74
N GLY A 156 -0.22 -5.72 -2.46
CA GLY A 156 -1.23 -6.67 -2.01
C GLY A 156 -2.62 -6.21 -2.45
N ILE A 157 -3.26 -6.97 -3.34
CA ILE A 157 -4.65 -6.73 -3.72
C ILE A 157 -5.54 -7.55 -2.78
N PHE A 158 -6.56 -6.94 -2.18
CA PHE A 158 -7.57 -7.72 -1.46
C PHE A 158 -8.17 -8.76 -2.38
N ALA A 159 -8.01 -10.02 -2.00
CA ALA A 159 -8.51 -11.15 -2.72
C ALA A 159 -9.44 -11.98 -1.84
N GLU A 160 -10.40 -12.62 -2.49
CA GLU A 160 -11.24 -13.64 -1.89
C GLU A 160 -10.84 -15.03 -2.41
N VAL A 161 -10.97 -16.01 -1.53
CA VAL A 161 -10.99 -17.43 -1.87
C VAL A 161 -12.22 -18.04 -1.22
N ALA A 162 -12.92 -18.92 -1.93
CA ALA A 162 -14.16 -19.52 -1.44
C ALA A 162 -14.09 -21.04 -1.49
N VAL A 163 -14.62 -21.69 -0.45
CA VAL A 163 -14.74 -23.14 -0.33
C VAL A 163 -16.19 -23.46 0.04
N GLY A 164 -16.98 -23.87 -0.96
CA GLY A 164 -18.44 -23.94 -0.81
C GLY A 164 -19.03 -22.55 -0.51
N ASP A 165 -19.80 -22.45 0.58
CA ASP A 165 -20.39 -21.18 1.03
C ASP A 165 -19.47 -20.34 1.93
N ARG A 166 -18.31 -20.88 2.32
CA ARG A 166 -17.33 -20.18 3.16
C ARG A 166 -16.41 -19.33 2.31
N LYS A 167 -16.17 -18.10 2.76
CA LYS A 167 -15.28 -17.15 2.12
C LYS A 167 -14.15 -16.78 3.06
N TYR A 168 -12.97 -16.65 2.50
CA TYR A 168 -11.78 -16.18 3.18
C TYR A 168 -11.20 -15.00 2.41
N GLU A 169 -10.66 -14.04 3.16
CA GLU A 169 -10.16 -12.78 2.63
C GLU A 169 -8.72 -12.58 3.08
N GLY A 170 -7.95 -11.91 2.24
CA GLY A 170 -6.54 -11.68 2.46
C GLY A 170 -5.92 -10.87 1.34
N LEU A 171 -4.61 -10.70 1.41
CA LEU A 171 -3.87 -9.90 0.45
C LEU A 171 -3.14 -10.79 -0.54
N LEU A 172 -3.35 -10.56 -1.82
CA LEU A 172 -2.70 -11.23 -2.94
C LEU A 172 -1.48 -10.42 -3.40
N PHE A 173 -0.31 -11.01 -3.27
CA PHE A 173 0.99 -10.46 -3.61
C PHE A 173 1.55 -11.12 -4.87
N SER A 174 2.42 -10.42 -5.60
CA SER A 174 3.31 -11.06 -6.57
C SER A 174 4.44 -11.80 -5.85
N ARG A 175 4.89 -12.94 -6.38
CA ARG A 175 6.08 -13.65 -5.88
C ARG A 175 7.34 -12.78 -5.83
N ALA A 176 7.43 -11.74 -6.67
CA ALA A 176 8.56 -10.82 -6.68
C ALA A 176 8.61 -9.89 -5.44
N GLU A 177 7.55 -9.88 -4.62
CA GLU A 177 7.42 -9.04 -3.43
C GLU A 177 7.88 -9.80 -2.18
N ALA A 178 8.75 -9.17 -1.39
CA ALA A 178 9.25 -9.75 -0.16
C ALA A 178 8.13 -9.88 0.88
N PHE A 179 8.09 -11.01 1.59
CA PHE A 179 7.23 -11.18 2.76
C PHE A 179 7.52 -10.10 3.80
N SER A 180 6.48 -9.49 4.36
CA SER A 180 6.63 -8.69 5.57
C SER A 180 6.93 -9.63 6.75
N ALA A 181 7.89 -9.27 7.62
CA ALA A 181 8.20 -10.06 8.82
C ALA A 181 6.98 -10.21 9.76
N SER A 182 5.99 -9.34 9.65
CA SER A 182 4.72 -9.39 10.36
C SER A 182 3.75 -10.50 9.91
N ALA A 183 4.04 -11.20 8.80
CA ALA A 183 3.19 -12.29 8.30
C ALA A 183 3.47 -13.66 8.96
N GLN A 184 4.40 -13.72 9.92
CA GLN A 184 4.77 -14.98 10.57
C GLN A 184 3.57 -15.56 11.34
N GLY A 185 3.27 -16.83 11.11
CA GLY A 185 2.08 -17.50 11.66
C GLY A 185 0.78 -17.31 10.85
N SER A 186 0.79 -16.50 9.78
CA SER A 186 -0.36 -16.36 8.87
C SER A 186 -0.48 -17.56 7.92
N ILE A 187 -1.70 -17.81 7.44
CA ILE A 187 -1.92 -18.77 6.36
C ILE A 187 -1.51 -18.14 5.04
N ILE A 188 -0.68 -18.84 4.28
CA ILE A 188 -0.26 -18.50 2.93
C ILE A 188 -0.85 -19.50 1.92
N ILE A 189 -1.37 -18.96 0.83
CA ILE A 189 -1.86 -19.71 -0.32
C ILE A 189 -0.93 -19.42 -1.50
N ASP A 190 -0.17 -20.43 -1.96
CA ASP A 190 0.60 -20.34 -3.20
C ASP A 190 -0.36 -20.46 -4.38
N VAL A 191 -0.62 -19.36 -5.09
CA VAL A 191 -1.74 -19.30 -6.04
C VAL A 191 -1.38 -19.98 -7.36
N ARG A 192 -2.16 -20.99 -7.74
CA ARG A 192 -2.05 -21.65 -9.05
C ARG A 192 -2.86 -20.93 -10.11
N LYS A 193 -4.09 -20.52 -9.77
CA LYS A 193 -5.00 -19.84 -10.70
C LYS A 193 -5.85 -18.81 -9.96
N ASN A 194 -5.97 -17.64 -10.54
CA ASN A 194 -6.87 -16.58 -10.11
C ASN A 194 -7.62 -15.96 -11.28
N ARG A 195 -8.71 -15.26 -10.97
CA ARG A 195 -9.42 -14.37 -11.90
C ARG A 195 -9.58 -13.02 -11.23
N GLY A 196 -8.64 -12.11 -11.48
CA GLY A 196 -8.56 -10.85 -10.75
C GLY A 196 -8.33 -11.11 -9.26
N GLU A 197 -9.22 -10.54 -8.44
CA GLU A 197 -9.22 -10.60 -6.98
C GLU A 197 -9.79 -11.91 -6.41
N LYS A 198 -10.03 -12.92 -7.27
CA LYS A 198 -10.57 -14.21 -6.84
C LYS A 198 -9.58 -15.33 -7.07
N VAL A 199 -9.10 -15.94 -5.99
CA VAL A 199 -8.27 -17.15 -6.06
C VAL A 199 -9.19 -18.33 -6.39
N LEU A 200 -8.81 -19.09 -7.42
CA LEU A 200 -9.58 -20.23 -7.94
C LEU A 200 -8.94 -21.56 -7.56
N SER A 201 -7.61 -21.67 -7.58
CA SER A 201 -6.87 -22.83 -7.10
C SER A 201 -5.47 -22.47 -6.61
N ALA A 202 -4.89 -23.37 -5.82
CA ALA A 202 -3.60 -23.22 -5.16
C ALA A 202 -2.64 -24.35 -5.54
N TRP A 203 -1.34 -24.08 -5.56
CA TRP A 203 -0.30 -25.09 -5.55
C TRP A 203 -0.07 -25.66 -4.16
N SER A 204 -0.24 -24.83 -3.13
CA SER A 204 -0.12 -25.22 -1.73
C SER A 204 -0.82 -24.21 -0.80
N VAL A 205 -1.19 -24.67 0.39
CA VAL A 205 -1.69 -23.83 1.48
C VAL A 205 -0.90 -24.21 2.73
N ASN A 206 -0.28 -23.24 3.39
CA ASN A 206 0.63 -23.48 4.51
C ASN A 206 0.52 -22.39 5.57
N ILE A 207 1.12 -22.61 6.74
CA ILE A 207 1.34 -21.55 7.73
C ILE A 207 2.76 -21.02 7.55
N LEU A 208 2.93 -19.69 7.53
CA LEU A 208 4.22 -19.01 7.34
C LEU A 208 5.11 -19.10 8.59
N ASN A 209 5.49 -20.32 8.97
CA ASN A 209 6.48 -20.63 10.00
C ASN A 209 7.74 -21.27 9.40
N SER A 210 7.67 -21.80 8.18
CA SER A 210 8.67 -22.71 7.60
C SER A 210 9.02 -22.47 6.13
N ILE A 211 8.43 -21.46 5.46
CA ILE A 211 8.61 -21.24 4.01
C ILE A 211 9.51 -20.03 3.77
N GLU A 212 10.56 -20.22 2.99
CA GLU A 212 11.27 -19.12 2.33
C GLU A 212 10.50 -18.70 1.05
N PRO A 213 10.31 -17.39 0.77
CA PRO A 213 9.61 -16.89 -0.42
C PRO A 213 9.96 -17.56 -1.75
N MET A 214 11.19 -18.06 -1.88
CA MET A 214 11.72 -18.69 -3.09
C MET A 214 11.14 -20.07 -3.39
N GLN A 215 10.39 -20.68 -2.46
CA GLN A 215 9.83 -22.02 -2.62
C GLN A 215 8.44 -22.03 -3.29
N LEU A 216 7.83 -20.86 -3.50
CA LEU A 216 6.51 -20.73 -4.12
C LEU A 216 6.57 -20.98 -5.64
N LYS A 217 5.63 -21.78 -6.13
CA LYS A 217 5.52 -22.15 -7.54
C LYS A 217 4.79 -21.08 -8.35
N GLY A 218 3.74 -20.49 -7.77
CA GLY A 218 2.88 -19.50 -8.40
C GLY A 218 3.60 -18.17 -8.65
N ASP A 219 3.08 -17.41 -9.62
CA ASP A 219 3.49 -16.02 -9.83
C ASP A 219 2.90 -15.07 -8.77
N TYR A 220 1.92 -15.56 -8.00
CA TYR A 220 1.25 -14.86 -6.92
C TYR A 220 1.10 -15.75 -5.69
N TYR A 221 1.00 -15.13 -4.52
CA TYR A 221 0.61 -15.79 -3.28
C TYR A 221 -0.38 -14.92 -2.51
N MET A 222 -1.28 -15.52 -1.75
CA MET A 222 -2.23 -14.81 -0.89
C MET A 222 -1.91 -15.06 0.58
N ILE A 223 -1.84 -14.01 1.38
CA ILE A 223 -1.75 -14.11 2.85
C ILE A 223 -3.15 -13.86 3.41
N LEU A 224 -3.67 -14.79 4.18
CA LEU A 224 -4.99 -14.71 4.78
C LEU A 224 -5.01 -13.70 5.93
N GLU A 225 -5.97 -12.78 5.93
CA GLU A 225 -6.14 -11.77 6.99
C GLU A 225 -7.30 -12.09 7.94
N ASN A 226 -8.39 -12.67 7.42
CA ASN A 226 -9.58 -12.99 8.21
C ASN A 226 -9.69 -14.49 8.52
N GLN A 227 -9.94 -14.83 9.79
CA GLN A 227 -10.42 -16.16 10.17
C GLN A 227 -11.97 -16.15 10.17
N PRO A 228 -12.66 -17.09 9.51
CA PRO A 228 -14.12 -17.12 9.50
C PRO A 228 -14.67 -17.30 10.92
N VAL A 229 -15.77 -16.60 11.20
CA VAL A 229 -16.50 -16.65 12.47
C VAL A 229 -17.48 -17.84 12.53
N SER A 230 -17.44 -18.80 11.60
CA SER A 230 -18.35 -19.94 11.64
C SER A 230 -17.75 -21.26 11.14
N GLY A 231 -17.75 -22.26 12.02
CA GLY A 231 -17.49 -23.66 11.73
C GLY A 231 -16.33 -24.24 12.54
N ASP A 232 -16.45 -25.50 12.95
CA ASP A 232 -15.44 -26.23 13.73
C ASP A 232 -14.19 -26.63 12.90
N ILE A 233 -14.04 -26.13 11.67
CA ILE A 233 -12.99 -26.51 10.71
C ILE A 233 -11.92 -25.42 10.65
N PRO A 234 -10.65 -25.72 10.95
CA PRO A 234 -9.55 -24.79 10.81
C PRO A 234 -9.42 -24.25 9.36
N PRO A 235 -9.18 -22.94 9.15
CA PRO A 235 -9.09 -22.35 7.82
C PRO A 235 -8.06 -23.01 6.89
N VAL A 236 -6.93 -23.47 7.43
CA VAL A 236 -5.90 -24.17 6.65
C VAL A 236 -6.44 -25.48 6.08
N GLU A 237 -7.11 -26.30 6.89
CA GLU A 237 -7.70 -27.58 6.48
C GLU A 237 -8.80 -27.40 5.45
N ASP A 238 -9.58 -26.32 5.55
CA ASP A 238 -10.63 -26.07 4.56
C ASP A 238 -10.06 -25.57 3.23
N LEU A 239 -9.03 -24.73 3.27
CA LEU A 239 -8.37 -24.18 2.07
C LEU A 239 -7.53 -25.21 1.32
N GLU A 240 -7.09 -26.30 1.96
CA GLU A 240 -6.45 -27.42 1.25
C GLU A 240 -7.32 -28.00 0.12
N LYS A 241 -8.65 -27.84 0.19
CA LYS A 241 -9.60 -28.32 -0.83
C LYS A 241 -9.50 -27.61 -2.18
N ILE A 242 -8.81 -26.46 -2.25
CA ILE A 242 -8.57 -25.74 -3.51
C ILE A 242 -7.20 -26.06 -4.12
N ILE A 243 -6.44 -26.98 -3.53
CA ILE A 243 -5.16 -27.43 -4.09
C ILE A 243 -5.45 -28.35 -5.29
N GLU A 244 -4.82 -28.04 -6.43
CA GLU A 244 -4.92 -28.82 -7.67
C GLU A 244 -3.54 -29.21 -8.20
#